data_AF-K4A444-F1
#
_entry.id   AF-K4A444-F1
#
_cell.length_a   1.000
_cell.length_b   1.000
_cell.length_c   1.000
_cell.angle_alpha   90.00
_cell.angle_beta   90.00
_cell.angle_gamma   90.00
#
_symmetry.space_group_name_H-M   'P 1'
#
loop_
_entity.id
_entity.type
_entity.pdbx_description
1 polymer ?
#
loop_
_entity_poly.entity_id
_entity_poly.type
_entity_poly.pdbx_seq_one_letter_code
_entity_poly.pdbx_strand_id
1 'polypeptide(L)'
;MANGNVAGFGAVNVNSRGKFDFEKGKDAYPYLWETVEDLSKEHPHGVAFKKAFELIEGPKARGMEEKLRKFRLTEIRHQLRRMELMKETVKMVLDALEG
;
A
#
# COMPACT_ATOMS: atom_id res chain seq x y z
N MET A 1 21.21 23.50 -44.75
CA MET A 1 20.47 24.43 -43.86
C MET A 1 19.39 23.62 -43.16
N ALA A 2 19.41 23.62 -41.83
CA ALA A 2 18.56 22.81 -40.96
C ALA A 2 17.13 23.38 -40.89
N ASN A 3 16.12 22.52 -40.81
CA ASN A 3 14.79 22.89 -40.35
C ASN A 3 14.46 22.02 -39.13
N GLY A 4 14.58 22.61 -37.95
CA GLY A 4 14.29 21.97 -36.68
C GLY A 4 12.98 22.46 -36.09
N ASN A 5 12.24 21.54 -35.48
CA ASN A 5 11.53 21.63 -34.19
C ASN A 5 10.56 22.83 -34.01
N VAL A 6 9.32 22.67 -33.54
CA VAL A 6 8.94 22.04 -32.26
C VAL A 6 7.44 21.77 -32.36
N ALA A 7 7.04 20.51 -32.16
CA ALA A 7 5.67 20.17 -31.81
C ALA A 7 5.35 20.79 -30.45
N GLY A 8 4.37 21.69 -30.42
CA GLY A 8 3.91 22.35 -29.20
C GLY A 8 3.48 21.30 -28.18
N PHE A 9 4.34 21.10 -27.18
CA PHE A 9 4.01 20.33 -26.00
C PHE A 9 2.76 20.95 -25.37
N GLY A 10 1.72 20.12 -25.27
CA GLY A 10 0.47 20.48 -24.65
C GLY A 10 0.74 21.12 -23.29
N ALA A 11 0.05 22.24 -23.04
CA ALA A 11 -0.03 22.85 -21.74
C ALA A 11 -0.60 21.82 -20.76
N VAL A 12 0.29 21.09 -20.08
CA VAL A 12 -0.08 20.32 -18.90
C VAL A 12 -0.45 21.35 -17.85
N ASN A 13 -1.75 21.47 -17.64
CA ASN A 13 -2.39 22.27 -16.63
C ASN A 13 -1.72 22.01 -15.26
N VAL A 14 -0.76 22.86 -14.90
CA VAL A 14 -0.22 23.02 -13.55
C VAL A 14 -1.31 23.72 -12.75
N ASN A 15 -2.30 22.96 -12.29
CA ASN A 15 -3.23 23.44 -11.27
C ASN A 15 -3.95 22.29 -10.58
N SER A 16 -3.20 21.57 -9.74
CA SER A 16 -3.67 20.92 -8.50
C SER A 16 -2.45 20.50 -7.69
N ARG A 17 -1.54 21.45 -7.42
CA ARG A 17 -0.53 21.29 -6.36
C ARG A 17 -1.24 21.48 -5.01
N GLY A 18 -2.25 20.63 -4.78
CA GLY A 18 -3.01 20.59 -3.55
C GLY A 18 -2.05 20.10 -2.48
N LYS A 19 -1.66 20.99 -1.58
CA LYS A 19 -1.10 20.64 -0.29
C LYS A 19 -1.99 19.54 0.29
N PHE A 20 -1.52 18.29 0.22
CA PHE A 20 -2.27 17.17 0.73
C PHE A 20 -2.16 17.27 2.25
N ASP A 21 -3.28 17.56 2.92
CA ASP A 21 -3.27 17.61 4.37
C ASP A 21 -2.89 16.22 4.87
N PHE A 22 -1.76 16.12 5.59
CA PHE A 22 -1.21 14.88 6.09
C PHE A 22 -2.24 14.02 6.84
N GLU A 23 -3.11 14.67 7.61
CA GLU A 23 -4.21 14.03 8.34
C GLU A 23 -5.25 13.42 7.39
N LYS A 24 -5.64 14.14 6.33
CA LYS A 24 -6.53 13.60 5.28
C LYS A 24 -5.88 12.43 4.54
N GLY A 25 -4.56 12.37 4.49
CA GLY A 25 -3.82 11.27 3.92
C GLY A 25 -3.92 9.96 4.68
N LYS A 26 -3.89 10.04 6.02
CA LYS A 26 -4.05 8.86 6.87
C LYS A 26 -5.44 8.26 6.72
N ASP A 27 -6.46 9.10 6.67
CA ASP A 27 -7.85 8.66 6.52
C ASP A 27 -8.13 8.14 5.11
N ALA A 28 -7.55 8.78 4.08
CA ALA A 28 -7.76 8.39 2.69
C ALA A 28 -6.99 7.13 2.29
N TYR A 29 -5.80 6.90 2.87
CA TYR A 29 -4.88 5.83 2.52
C TYR A 29 -4.32 5.12 3.78
N PRO A 30 -5.18 4.47 4.57
CA PRO A 30 -4.79 3.87 5.84
C PRO A 30 -3.71 2.78 5.70
N TYR A 31 -3.80 1.90 4.70
CA TYR A 31 -2.82 0.81 4.56
C TYR A 31 -1.46 1.33 4.09
N LEU A 32 -1.46 2.33 3.22
CA LEU A 32 -0.25 3.01 2.78
C LEU A 32 0.39 3.79 3.92
N TRP A 33 -0.40 4.47 4.75
CA TRP A 33 0.11 5.17 5.92
C TRP A 33 0.77 4.22 6.93
N GLU A 34 0.12 3.11 7.26
CA GLU A 34 0.67 2.07 8.15
C GLU A 34 2.03 1.57 7.62
N THR A 35 2.10 1.25 6.33
CA THR A 35 3.33 0.79 5.68
C THR A 35 4.44 1.84 5.74
N VAL A 36 4.10 3.12 5.50
CA VAL A 36 5.06 4.24 5.60
C VAL A 36 5.53 4.43 7.05
N GLU A 37 4.65 4.24 8.02
CA GLU A 37 4.99 4.33 9.43
C GLU A 37 5.94 3.22 9.86
N ASP A 38 5.72 1.99 9.42
CA ASP A 38 6.60 0.87 9.74
C ASP A 38 7.98 1.01 9.07
N LEU A 39 8.02 1.38 7.78
CA LEU A 39 9.26 1.74 7.09
C LEU A 39 9.98 2.91 7.78
N SER A 40 9.24 3.84 8.38
CA SER A 40 9.81 4.97 9.11
C SER A 40 10.53 4.52 10.39
N LYS A 41 10.07 3.46 11.05
CA LYS A 41 10.68 2.92 12.27
C LYS A 41 11.94 2.10 11.95
N GLU A 42 11.95 1.40 10.82
CA GLU A 42 13.02 0.47 10.45
C GLU A 42 14.25 1.15 9.83
N HIS A 43 14.11 2.39 9.35
CA HIS A 43 15.16 3.07 8.59
C HIS A 43 15.69 4.34 9.28
N PRO A 44 17.02 4.58 9.27
CA PRO A 44 17.63 5.80 9.80
C PRO A 44 17.09 7.10 9.18
N HIS A 45 16.56 7.01 7.95
CA HIS A 45 15.93 8.13 7.24
C HIS A 45 14.39 8.06 7.27
N GLY A 46 13.82 7.50 8.34
CA GLY A 46 12.38 7.29 8.47
C GLY A 46 11.50 8.51 8.21
N VAL A 47 12.01 9.70 8.55
CA VAL A 47 11.34 10.99 8.31
C VAL A 47 11.15 11.28 6.82
N ALA A 48 12.06 10.80 5.96
CA ALA A 48 11.98 11.00 4.51
C ALA A 48 10.79 10.24 3.91
N PHE A 49 10.45 9.05 4.41
CA PHE A 49 9.30 8.29 3.93
C PHE A 49 7.98 8.99 4.23
N LYS A 50 7.83 9.55 5.44
CA LYS A 50 6.65 10.34 5.82
C LYS A 50 6.49 11.59 4.95
N LYS A 51 7.59 12.30 4.68
CA LYS A 51 7.59 13.45 3.75
C LYS A 51 7.29 13.04 2.31
N ALA A 52 7.82 11.91 1.84
CA ALA A 52 7.52 11.41 0.50
C ALA A 52 6.04 11.03 0.35
N PHE A 53 5.41 10.52 1.42
CA PHE A 53 3.97 10.27 1.46
C PHE A 53 3.15 11.56 1.39
N GLU A 54 3.57 12.65 2.04
CA GLU A 54 2.90 13.95 1.90
C GLU A 54 2.96 14.52 0.47
N LEU A 55 4.02 14.20 -0.26
CA LEU A 55 4.29 14.72 -1.60
C LEU A 55 3.79 13.80 -2.73
N ILE A 56 3.26 12.62 -2.42
CA ILE A 56 2.84 11.67 -3.44
C ILE A 56 1.57 12.18 -4.15
N GLU A 57 1.49 11.95 -5.46
CA GLU A 57 0.30 12.29 -6.23
C GLU A 57 -0.87 11.35 -5.86
N GLY A 58 -2.08 11.91 -5.73
CA GLY A 58 -3.28 11.16 -5.35
C GLY A 58 -3.57 9.90 -6.17
N PRO A 59 -3.44 9.90 -7.52
CA PRO A 59 -3.58 8.68 -8.32
C PRO A 59 -2.57 7.60 -7.96
N LYS A 60 -1.32 7.99 -7.68
CA LYS A 60 -0.24 7.07 -7.29
C LYS A 60 -0.47 6.52 -5.89
N ALA A 61 -0.82 7.37 -4.92
CA ALA A 61 -1.21 6.93 -3.58
C ALA A 61 -2.37 5.93 -3.62
N ARG A 62 -3.43 6.24 -4.39
CA ARG A 62 -4.58 5.35 -4.55
C ARG A 62 -4.18 3.98 -5.12
N GLY A 63 -3.31 3.97 -6.13
CA GLY A 63 -2.81 2.72 -6.70
C GLY A 63 -1.98 1.89 -5.72
N MET A 64 -1.18 2.54 -4.87
CA MET A 64 -0.41 1.87 -3.82
C MET A 64 -1.31 1.35 -2.70
N GLU A 65 -2.26 2.16 -2.24
CA GLU A 65 -3.30 1.78 -1.27
C GLU A 65 -4.06 0.53 -1.72
N GLU A 66 -4.51 0.50 -2.98
CA GLU A 66 -5.26 -0.65 -3.50
C GLU A 66 -4.40 -1.93 -3.54
N LYS A 67 -3.12 -1.82 -3.89
CA LYS A 67 -2.19 -2.96 -3.89
C LYS A 67 -1.96 -3.48 -2.48
N LEU A 68 -1.73 -2.59 -1.50
CA LEU A 68 -1.54 -2.96 -0.10
C LEU A 68 -2.80 -3.62 0.47
N ARG A 69 -3.98 -3.06 0.18
CA ARG A 69 -5.26 -3.67 0.57
C ARG A 69 -5.43 -5.08 0.01
N LYS A 70 -5.13 -5.29 -1.28
CA LYS A 70 -5.20 -6.62 -1.92
C LYS A 70 -4.21 -7.60 -1.28
N PHE A 71 -2.99 -7.15 -1.02
CA PHE A 71 -1.96 -7.95 -0.36
C PHE A 71 -2.42 -8.41 1.04
N ARG A 72 -2.90 -7.49 1.87
CA ARG A 72 -3.46 -7.81 3.21
C ARG A 72 -4.61 -8.79 3.13
N LEU A 73 -5.53 -8.62 2.17
CA LEU A 73 -6.64 -9.56 1.97
C LEU A 73 -6.13 -10.97 1.64
N THR A 74 -5.13 -11.09 0.76
CA THR A 74 -4.55 -12.39 0.42
C THR A 74 -3.82 -13.02 1.60
N GLU A 75 -3.14 -12.22 2.41
CA GLU A 75 -2.46 -12.68 3.62
C GLU A 75 -3.47 -13.24 4.63
N ILE A 76 -4.54 -12.50 4.93
CA ILE A 76 -5.60 -12.95 5.85
C ILE A 76 -6.25 -14.24 5.35
N ARG A 77 -6.57 -14.34 4.05
CA ARG A 77 -7.13 -15.57 3.46
C ARG A 77 -6.19 -16.76 3.61
N HIS A 78 -4.89 -16.53 3.42
CA HIS A 78 -3.88 -17.57 3.61
C HIS A 78 -3.79 -18.01 5.08
N GLN A 79 -3.78 -17.07 6.02
CA GLN A 79 -3.80 -17.37 7.46
C GLN A 79 -5.04 -18.17 7.87
N LEU A 80 -6.21 -17.79 7.35
CA LEU A 80 -7.47 -18.50 7.59
C LEU A 80 -7.37 -19.97 7.13
N ARG A 81 -6.92 -20.19 5.89
CA ARG A 81 -6.75 -21.55 5.36
C ARG A 81 -5.73 -22.36 6.17
N ARG A 82 -4.64 -21.74 6.64
CA ARG A 82 -3.67 -22.42 7.50
C ARG A 82 -4.32 -22.86 8.83
N MET A 83 -5.16 -22.02 9.42
CA MET A 83 -5.89 -22.33 10.64
C MET A 83 -6.92 -23.45 10.44
N GLU A 84 -7.65 -23.45 9.32
CA GLU A 84 -8.59 -24.52 8.96
C GLU A 84 -7.87 -25.87 8.86
N LEU A 85 -6.74 -25.91 8.16
CA LEU A 85 -5.94 -27.14 8.02
C LEU A 85 -5.39 -27.62 9.37
N MET A 86 -4.96 -26.71 10.24
CA MET A 86 -4.53 -27.07 11.59
C MET A 86 -5.68 -27.66 12.41
N LYS A 87 -6.88 -27.06 12.32
CA LYS A 87 -8.09 -27.56 12.98
C LYS A 87 -8.43 -28.98 12.50
N GLU A 88 -8.41 -29.22 11.20
CA GLU A 88 -8.66 -30.54 10.61
C GLU A 88 -7.62 -31.57 11.08
N THR A 89 -6.34 -31.17 11.11
CA THR A 89 -5.24 -32.03 11.59
C THR A 89 -5.44 -32.44 13.04
N VAL A 90 -5.74 -31.48 13.93
CA VAL A 90 -6.00 -31.76 15.34
C VAL A 90 -7.20 -32.66 15.52
N LYS A 91 -8.28 -32.43 14.76
CA LYS A 91 -9.47 -33.29 14.79
C LYS A 91 -9.13 -34.74 14.42
N MET A 92 -8.39 -34.96 13.33
CA MET A 92 -8.00 -36.31 12.91
C MET A 92 -7.17 -37.04 13.99
N VAL A 93 -6.30 -36.32 14.70
CA VAL A 93 -5.52 -36.89 15.81
C VAL A 93 -6.43 -37.27 16.98
N LEU A 94 -7.41 -36.43 17.33
CA LEU A 94 -8.38 -36.75 18.39
C LEU A 94 -9.22 -37.96 18.02
N ASP A 95 -9.78 -37.98 16.81
CA ASP A 95 -10.60 -39.10 16.31
C ASP A 95 -9.82 -40.44 16.35
N ALA A 96 -8.50 -40.41 16.13
CA ALA A 96 -7.63 -41.58 16.21
C ALA A 96 -7.28 -42.03 17.64
N LEU A 97 -7.39 -41.14 18.63
CA LEU A 97 -7.13 -41.45 20.05
C LEU A 97 -8.41 -41.85 20.80
N GLU A 98 -9.58 -41.42 20.32
CA GLU A 98 -10.89 -41.76 20.88
C GLU A 98 -11.48 -43.07 20.34
N GLY A 99 -10.92 -43.62 19.27
CA GLY A 99 -11.24 -44.95 18.72
C GLY A 99 -10.52 -46.09 19.42
#